data_AF-A0A7Z7CXT3-F1
#
_entry.id   AF-A0A7Z7CXT3-F1
#
_cell.length_a   1.000
_cell.length_b   1.000
_cell.length_c   1.000
_cell.angle_alpha   90.00
_cell.angle_beta   90.00
_cell.angle_gamma   90.00
#
_symmetry.space_group_name_H-M   'P 1'
#
loop_
_entity.id
_entity.type
_entity.pdbx_description
1 polymer ?
#
loop_
_entity_poly.entity_id
_entity_poly.type
_entity_poly.pdbx_seq_one_letter_code
_entity_poly.pdbx_strand_id
1 'polypeptide(L)' 'MMITILLVAVAAVGLVGTVRALATDGYRAVPTDPSRLP' A
#
# COMPACT_ATOMS: atom_id res chain seq x y z
N MET A 1 4.55 24.15 -2.28
CA MET A 1 3.90 23.55 -1.10
C MET A 1 2.79 22.59 -1.46
N MET A 2 1.77 22.99 -2.23
CA MET A 2 0.65 22.11 -2.60
C MET A 2 1.07 20.78 -3.23
N ILE A 3 1.94 20.81 -4.25
CA ILE A 3 2.44 19.60 -4.92
C ILE A 3 3.18 18.67 -3.95
N THR A 4 3.98 19.24 -3.04
CA THR A 4 4.73 18.49 -2.03
C THR A 4 3.79 17.77 -1.06
N ILE A 5 2.70 18.42 -0.64
CA ILE A 5 1.69 17.82 0.24
C ILE A 5 1.01 16.63 -0.46
N LEU A 6 0.64 16.79 -1.73
CA LEU A 6 0.02 15.71 -2.51
C LEU A 6 0.98 14.52 -2.68
N LEU A 7 2.25 14.79 -2.95
CA LEU A 7 3.28 13.74 -3.05
C LEU A 7 3.43 12.97 -1.73
N VAL A 8 3.48 13.67 -0.60
CA VAL A 8 3.57 13.04 0.72
C VAL A 8 2.32 12.21 1.01
N ALA A 9 1.13 12.70 0.65
CA ALA A 9 -0.11 11.96 0.83
C ALA A 9 -0.14 10.65 0.01
N VAL A 10 0.24 10.72 -1.27
CA VAL A 10 0.32 9.54 -2.14
C VAL A 10 1.36 8.55 -1.61
N ALA A 11 2.54 9.03 -1.22
CA ALA A 11 3.59 8.20 -0.64
C ALA A 11 3.11 7.50 0.64
N ALA A 12 2.41 8.21 1.52
CA ALA A 12 1.87 7.66 2.77
C ALA A 12 0.84 6.55 2.51
N VAL A 13 -0.09 6.75 1.57
CA VAL A 13 -1.07 5.73 1.19
C VAL A 13 -0.38 4.48 0.65
N GLY A 14 0.62 4.65 -0.22
CA GLY A 14 1.43 3.53 -0.73
C GLY A 14 2.11 2.77 0.41
N LEU A 15 2.78 3.48 1.32
CA LEU A 15 3.49 2.89 2.46
C LEU A 15 2.55 2.09 3.38
N VAL A 16 1.40 2.64 3.74
CA VAL A 16 0.39 1.97 4.56
C VAL A 16 -0.13 0.71 3.85
N GLY A 17 -0.42 0.81 2.55
CA GLY A 17 -0.82 -0.33 1.73
C GLY A 17 0.22 -1.45 1.74
N THR A 18 1.51 -1.10 1.54
CA THR A 18 2.62 -2.05 1.55
C THR A 18 2.82 -2.70 2.92
N VAL A 19 2.77 -1.94 4.01
CA VAL A 19 2.92 -2.48 5.36
C VAL A 19 1.76 -3.42 5.71
N ARG A 20 0.53 -3.04 5.36
CA ARG A 20 -0.63 -3.89 5.56
C ARG A 20 -0.51 -5.17 4.74
N ALA A 21 -0.06 -5.06 3.49
CA ALA A 21 0.21 -6.20 2.61
C ALA A 21 1.24 -7.16 3.21
N LEU A 22 2.33 -6.62 3.72
CA LEU A 22 3.35 -7.40 4.40
C LEU A 22 2.79 -8.16 5.60
N ALA A 23 1.99 -7.49 6.43
CA ALA A 23 1.43 -8.08 7.65
C ALA A 23 0.39 -9.19 7.38
N THR A 24 -0.34 -9.10 6.27
CA THR A 24 -1.39 -10.09 5.92
C THR A 24 -0.88 -11.21 5.03
N ASP A 25 -0.08 -10.89 4.01
CA ASP A 25 0.32 -11.85 2.98
C ASP A 25 1.77 -12.33 3.12
N GLY A 26 2.60 -11.70 3.96
CA GLY A 26 3.95 -12.19 4.28
C GLY A 26 4.82 -12.46 3.05
N TYR A 27 4.91 -11.48 2.13
CA TYR A 27 5.65 -11.57 0.85
C TYR A 27 5.16 -12.64 -0.15
N ARG A 28 3.96 -13.21 0.04
CA ARG A 28 3.40 -14.13 -0.94
C ARG A 28 3.19 -13.45 -2.30
N ALA A 29 3.56 -14.17 -3.36
CA ALA A 29 3.38 -13.72 -4.73
C ALA A 29 1.89 -13.65 -5.15
N VAL A 30 1.02 -14.43 -4.49
CA VAL A 30 -0.43 -14.42 -4.71
C VAL A 30 -1.08 -13.84 -3.45
N PRO A 31 -1.84 -12.72 -3.56
CA PRO A 31 -2.56 -12.16 -2.43
C PRO A 31 -3.54 -13.19 -1.85
N THR A 32 -3.58 -13.32 -0.53
CA THR A 32 -4.51 -14.23 0.16
C THR A 32 -5.89 -13.59 0.35
N ASP A 33 -5.96 -12.26 0.27
CA ASP A 33 -7.18 -11.46 0.40
C ASP A 33 -7.85 -11.24 -0.99
N PRO A 34 -9.05 -11.82 -1.23
CA PRO A 34 -9.76 -11.67 -2.52
C PRO A 34 -10.24 -10.25 -2.81
N SER A 35 -10.25 -9.36 -1.81
CA SER A 35 -10.66 -7.96 -1.97
C SER A 35 -9.54 -7.07 -2.53
N ARG A 36 -8.32 -7.60 -2.64
CA ARG A 36 -7.22 -6.90 -3.31
C ARG A 36 -7.39 -7.00 -4.81
N LEU A 37 -7.64 -5.85 -5.42
CA LEU A 37 -7.56 -5.71 -6.87
C LEU A 37 -6.13 -6.09 -7.32
N PRO A 38 -5.98 -6.80 -8.45
CA PRO A 38 -4.67 -7.04 -9.05
C PRO A 38 -3.97 -5.74 -9.43
#